data_AF-A0A968IC55-F1
#
_entry.id   AF-A0A968IC55-F1
#
_cell.length_a   1.000
_cell.length_b   1.000
_cell.length_c   1.000
_cell.angle_alpha   90.00
_cell.angle_beta   90.00
_cell.angle_gamma   90.00
#
_symmetry.space_group_name_H-M   'P 1'
#
loop_
_entity.id
_entity.type
_entity.pdbx_description
1 polymer ?
#
loop_
_entity_poly.entity_id
_entity_poly.type
_entity_poly.pdbx_seq_one_letter_code
_entity_poly.pdbx_strand_id
1 'polypeptide(L)'
;MKLYEIPRSYRVYVDDERLHENGRYAEDPVLSERSLVRPYVVFATSSTAFDVWIEAVGMEGEEPGPRRSIIFGSESDVRQVHEGQVIADMLVVGVLLIMALYHLGLYLQRRREVGSLLFGLLCLIMILRIAVTEEHYLHKYVPQFPSGLEHALDVFSFFVLAPAFTWIFSYFFEREFHHRFKYVVTGIFVVVSAIYLVVPLPLLFNFYLLFTLLIGAYLLFVLARSVHKRRSGSSIFLAGFLVFVATSVWDILSYSNIVRTIYVSQIGFVCFIFAQAYVLSMRFNAALATSEQLTSNLETVVTERTAALEESNRKLAALNITDALTGIANRRHFDEMLLRGVATGR
;
A
#
# COMPACT_ATOMS: atom_id res chain seq x y z
N MET A 1 6.90 -33.22 11.18
CA MET A 1 6.38 -32.21 12.13
C MET A 1 6.79 -30.81 11.68
N LYS A 2 5.87 -29.85 11.58
CA LYS A 2 6.18 -28.44 11.33
C LYS A 2 6.12 -27.65 12.64
N LEU A 3 7.24 -27.03 12.97
CA LEU A 3 7.35 -26.09 14.09
C LEU A 3 7.27 -24.68 13.49
N TYR A 4 6.42 -23.85 14.10
CA TYR A 4 6.33 -22.44 13.75
C TYR A 4 7.25 -21.63 14.67
N GLU A 5 6.80 -20.47 15.13
CA GLU A 5 7.62 -19.53 15.89
C GLU A 5 7.84 -20.00 17.33
N ILE A 6 9.11 -20.25 17.65
CA ILE A 6 9.63 -20.31 19.02
C ILE A 6 10.59 -19.12 19.18
N PRO A 7 10.45 -18.26 20.21
CA PRO A 7 11.10 -16.94 20.22
C PRO A 7 12.62 -16.96 20.26
N ARG A 8 13.23 -17.98 20.88
CA ARG A 8 14.70 -18.08 21.04
C ARG A 8 15.19 -19.41 20.46
N SER A 9 16.38 -19.85 20.87
CA SER A 9 16.86 -21.17 20.47
C SER A 9 16.14 -22.29 21.20
N TYR A 10 16.03 -23.42 20.52
CA TYR A 10 15.39 -24.61 21.06
C TYR A 10 15.99 -25.88 20.48
N ARG A 11 15.77 -26.99 21.19
CA ARG A 11 16.09 -28.35 20.76
C ARG A 11 14.83 -29.20 20.71
N VAL A 12 14.81 -30.13 19.77
CA VAL A 12 13.71 -31.06 19.55
C VAL A 12 14.25 -32.47 19.70
N TYR A 13 13.58 -33.25 20.53
CA TYR A 13 13.87 -34.66 20.74
C TYR A 13 12.64 -35.50 20.42
N VAL A 14 12.87 -36.68 19.86
CA VAL A 14 11.85 -37.72 19.71
C VAL A 14 12.43 -39.01 20.28
N ASP A 15 11.72 -39.62 21.23
CA ASP A 15 12.16 -40.84 21.92
C ASP A 15 13.61 -40.73 22.43
N ASP A 16 13.91 -39.61 23.12
CA ASP A 16 15.22 -39.21 23.66
C ASP A 16 16.35 -38.94 22.63
N GLU A 17 16.09 -39.11 21.33
CA GLU A 17 17.03 -38.75 20.27
C GLU A 17 16.87 -37.29 19.84
N ARG A 18 17.96 -36.51 19.91
CA ARG A 18 17.96 -35.11 19.46
C ARG A 18 17.91 -35.05 17.94
N LEU A 19 16.77 -34.62 17.39
CA LEU A 19 16.55 -34.49 15.96
C LEU A 19 16.98 -33.14 15.40
N HIS A 20 16.78 -32.06 16.17
CA HIS A 20 16.98 -30.72 15.66
C HIS A 20 17.42 -29.74 16.74
N GLU A 21 18.27 -28.80 16.36
CA GLU A 21 18.61 -27.62 17.15
C GLU A 21 18.45 -26.39 16.25
N ASN A 22 17.62 -25.43 16.68
CA ASN A 22 17.42 -24.19 15.95
C ASN A 22 18.09 -23.05 16.71
N GLY A 23 19.08 -22.41 16.07
CA GLY A 23 19.97 -21.46 16.73
C GLY A 23 21.05 -22.16 17.52
N ARG A 24 21.77 -21.42 18.38
CA ARG A 24 22.73 -22.00 19.32
C ARG A 24 22.04 -22.15 20.67
N TYR A 25 21.74 -23.38 21.05
CA TYR A 25 21.12 -23.66 22.35
C TYR A 25 22.15 -23.59 23.47
N ALA A 26 21.79 -22.91 24.56
CA ALA A 26 22.54 -22.90 25.81
C ALA A 26 21.55 -22.79 26.98
N GLU A 27 21.85 -23.46 28.09
CA GLU A 27 21.04 -23.36 29.32
C GLU A 27 21.02 -21.93 29.86
N ASP A 28 22.13 -21.22 29.72
CA ASP A 28 22.21 -19.79 30.01
C ASP A 28 21.61 -18.98 28.83
N PRO A 29 20.50 -18.24 29.05
CA PRO A 29 19.87 -17.44 28.01
C PRO A 29 20.77 -16.36 27.40
N VAL A 30 21.82 -15.93 28.10
CA VAL A 30 22.80 -14.94 27.63
C VAL A 30 23.77 -15.54 26.60
N LEU A 31 24.07 -16.83 26.72
CA LEU A 31 24.97 -17.55 25.83
C LEU A 31 24.25 -18.18 24.63
N SER A 32 22.91 -18.16 24.65
CA SER A 32 22.04 -18.66 23.59
C SER A 32 21.99 -17.71 22.40
N GLU A 33 21.97 -18.25 21.18
CA GLU A 33 21.81 -17.46 19.94
C GLU A 33 20.52 -17.86 19.23
N ARG A 34 19.63 -16.90 18.99
CA ARG A 34 18.37 -17.14 18.27
C ARG A 34 18.64 -17.39 16.78
N SER A 35 17.95 -18.39 16.22
CA SER A 35 17.78 -18.54 14.76
C SER A 35 16.38 -18.10 14.37
N LEU A 36 16.28 -17.43 13.22
CA LEU A 36 15.01 -17.02 12.61
C LEU A 36 14.46 -18.07 11.63
N VAL A 37 15.23 -19.14 11.37
CA VAL A 37 14.81 -20.24 10.49
C VAL A 37 13.63 -20.97 11.11
N ARG A 38 12.63 -21.30 10.27
CA ARG A 38 11.46 -22.10 10.63
C ARG A 38 11.55 -23.48 9.99
N PRO A 39 12.18 -24.46 10.66
CA PRO A 39 12.40 -25.79 10.12
C PRO A 39 11.12 -26.65 10.19
N TYR A 40 10.96 -27.55 9.22
CA TYR A 40 10.16 -28.75 9.45
C TYR A 40 11.10 -29.89 9.80
N VAL A 41 10.73 -30.68 10.82
CA VAL A 41 11.52 -31.80 11.33
C VAL A 41 10.87 -33.08 10.83
N VAL A 42 11.65 -33.89 10.10
CA VAL A 42 11.24 -35.21 9.61
C VAL A 42 11.88 -36.26 10.50
N PHE A 43 11.09 -37.23 10.95
CA PHE A 43 11.56 -38.36 11.72
C PHE A 43 10.72 -39.59 11.41
N ALA A 44 11.32 -40.77 11.59
CA ALA A 44 10.65 -42.04 11.51
C ALA A 44 10.56 -42.62 12.93
N THR A 45 9.41 -43.21 13.25
CA THR A 45 9.23 -43.98 14.49
C THR A 45 8.62 -45.33 14.13
N SER A 46 9.09 -46.38 14.78
CA SER A 46 8.56 -47.73 14.66
C SER A 46 7.39 -47.98 15.61
N SER A 47 7.16 -47.08 16.57
CA SER A 47 6.10 -47.17 17.55
C SER A 47 4.86 -46.36 17.13
N THR A 48 3.70 -46.79 17.62
CA THR A 48 2.44 -46.03 17.46
C THR A 48 2.31 -44.91 18.48
N ALA A 49 3.13 -44.93 19.53
CA ALA A 49 3.26 -43.89 20.54
C ALA A 49 4.74 -43.52 20.71
N PHE A 50 5.02 -42.22 20.67
CA PHE A 50 6.36 -41.66 20.78
C PHE A 50 6.28 -40.36 21.57
N ASP A 51 7.36 -40.03 22.27
CA ASP A 51 7.44 -38.81 23.07
C ASP A 51 8.20 -37.73 22.31
N VAL A 52 7.64 -36.52 22.29
CA VAL A 52 8.27 -35.34 21.66
C VAL A 52 8.61 -34.34 22.76
N TRP A 53 9.90 -34.09 22.96
CA TRP A 53 10.37 -33.08 23.91
C TRP A 53 10.90 -31.87 23.15
N ILE A 54 10.46 -30.68 23.57
CA ILE A 54 10.95 -29.41 23.05
C ILE A 54 11.54 -28.62 24.21
N GLU A 55 12.86 -28.47 24.20
CA GLU A 55 13.57 -27.64 25.16
C GLU A 55 13.79 -26.27 24.54
N ALA A 56 13.09 -25.25 25.04
CA ALA A 56 13.19 -23.89 24.53
C ALA A 56 13.74 -22.94 25.59
N VAL A 57 14.70 -22.10 25.19
CA VAL A 57 15.31 -21.10 26.08
C VAL A 57 14.36 -19.92 26.26
N GLY A 58 14.11 -19.53 27.50
CA GLY A 58 13.31 -18.35 27.86
C GLY A 58 14.13 -17.27 28.56
N MET A 59 13.64 -16.04 28.51
CA MET A 59 14.05 -14.98 29.44
C MET A 59 12.89 -14.61 30.35
N GLU A 60 13.19 -14.00 31.48
CA GLU A 60 12.17 -13.51 32.41
C GLU A 60 11.21 -12.55 31.70
N GLY A 61 9.91 -12.88 31.70
CA GLY A 61 8.88 -12.11 30.99
C GLY A 61 8.61 -12.53 29.53
N GLU A 62 9.33 -13.51 29.00
CA GLU A 62 9.03 -14.13 27.69
C GLU A 62 8.41 -15.53 27.88
N GLU A 63 7.40 -15.85 27.07
CA GLU A 63 6.94 -17.23 26.94
C GLU A 63 7.87 -17.99 25.97
N PRO A 64 8.66 -18.97 26.43
CA PRO A 64 9.66 -19.65 25.59
C PRO A 64 9.06 -20.65 24.61
N GLY A 65 7.78 -21.01 24.78
CA GLY A 65 7.13 -22.06 24.01
C GLY A 65 6.71 -21.67 22.58
N PRO A 66 6.16 -22.62 21.82
CA PRO A 66 5.63 -22.37 20.49
C PRO A 66 4.44 -21.41 20.53
N ARG A 67 4.49 -20.34 19.72
CA ARG A 67 3.42 -19.32 19.60
C ARG A 67 2.28 -19.73 18.67
N ARG A 68 2.37 -20.92 18.08
CA ARG A 68 1.38 -21.48 17.14
C ARG A 68 1.27 -22.98 17.34
N SER A 69 0.14 -23.53 16.92
CA SER A 69 -0.08 -24.97 16.95
C SER A 69 0.98 -25.70 16.11
N ILE A 70 1.56 -26.75 16.69
CA ILE A 70 2.51 -27.64 15.99
C ILE A 70 1.70 -28.56 15.07
N ILE A 71 2.14 -28.72 13.83
CA ILE A 71 1.45 -29.59 12.86
C ILE A 71 2.20 -30.92 12.77
N PHE A 72 1.48 -32.00 13.06
CA PHE A 72 1.90 -33.39 12.84
C PHE A 72 1.19 -33.94 11.61
N GLY A 73 1.89 -34.80 10.87
CA GLY A 73 1.40 -35.40 9.63
C GLY A 73 2.53 -36.13 8.93
N SER A 74 2.20 -36.82 7.84
CA SER A 74 3.22 -37.42 6.97
C SER A 74 4.16 -36.34 6.41
N GLU A 75 5.38 -36.71 6.01
CA GLU A 75 6.31 -35.75 5.39
C GLU A 75 5.66 -35.07 4.18
N SER A 76 4.95 -35.82 3.33
CA SER A 76 4.26 -35.28 2.16
C SER A 76 3.20 -34.25 2.52
N ASP A 77 2.37 -34.52 3.53
CA ASP A 77 1.28 -33.60 3.91
C ASP A 77 1.84 -32.32 4.52
N VAL A 78 2.83 -32.46 5.42
CA VAL A 78 3.47 -31.31 6.08
C VAL A 78 4.23 -30.47 5.06
N ARG A 79 4.95 -31.11 4.12
CA ARG A 79 5.64 -30.42 3.04
C ARG A 79 4.66 -29.69 2.14
N GLN A 80 3.54 -30.30 1.76
CA GLN A 80 2.51 -29.66 0.95
C GLN A 80 1.92 -28.41 1.63
N VAL A 81 1.69 -28.45 2.95
CA VAL A 81 1.23 -27.28 3.71
C VAL A 81 2.30 -26.17 3.71
N HIS A 82 3.57 -26.51 3.90
CA HIS A 82 4.66 -25.53 3.86
C HIS A 82 4.81 -24.92 2.46
N GLU A 83 4.88 -25.75 1.41
CA GLU A 83 4.98 -25.30 0.02
C GLU A 83 3.78 -24.44 -0.40
N GLY A 84 2.56 -24.81 0.01
CA GLY A 84 1.36 -24.01 -0.24
C GLY A 84 1.43 -22.61 0.37
N GLN A 85 1.94 -22.50 1.60
CA GLN A 85 2.16 -21.20 2.25
C GLN A 85 3.23 -20.37 1.50
N VAL A 86 4.35 -21.00 1.12
CA VAL A 86 5.40 -20.31 0.34
C VAL A 86 4.87 -19.83 -1.01
N ILE A 87 4.09 -20.65 -1.72
CA ILE A 87 3.48 -20.27 -3.00
C ILE A 87 2.52 -19.08 -2.82
N ALA A 88 1.68 -19.12 -1.77
CA ALA A 88 0.75 -18.03 -1.47
C ALA A 88 1.49 -16.71 -1.20
N ASP A 89 2.52 -16.74 -0.35
CA ASP A 89 3.32 -15.56 -0.02
C ASP A 89 4.05 -15.01 -1.25
N MET A 90 4.65 -15.87 -2.09
CA MET A 90 5.32 -15.45 -3.32
C MET A 90 4.35 -14.88 -4.36
N LEU A 91 3.12 -15.40 -4.44
CA LEU A 91 2.07 -14.83 -5.28
C LEU A 91 1.69 -13.43 -4.80
N VAL A 92 1.49 -13.26 -3.49
CA VAL A 92 1.21 -11.94 -2.90
C VAL A 92 2.35 -10.96 -3.18
N VAL A 93 3.61 -11.37 -2.96
CA VAL A 93 4.79 -10.56 -3.30
C VAL A 93 4.79 -10.16 -4.78
N GLY A 94 4.49 -11.08 -5.69
CA GLY A 94 4.37 -10.79 -7.12
C GLY A 94 3.31 -9.75 -7.45
N VAL A 95 2.11 -9.88 -6.87
CA VAL A 95 1.02 -8.89 -7.02
C VAL A 95 1.42 -7.53 -6.47
N LEU A 96 2.01 -7.50 -5.27
CA LEU A 96 2.49 -6.26 -4.65
C LEU A 96 3.59 -5.59 -5.47
N LEU A 97 4.48 -6.36 -6.09
CA LEU A 97 5.56 -5.82 -6.92
C LEU A 97 5.00 -5.16 -8.19
N ILE A 98 4.06 -5.83 -8.87
CA ILE A 98 3.37 -5.26 -10.04
C ILE A 98 2.66 -3.96 -9.65
N MET A 99 1.94 -3.95 -8.53
CA MET A 99 1.25 -2.77 -8.04
C MET A 99 2.21 -1.65 -7.62
N ALA A 100 3.34 -1.98 -7.00
CA ALA A 100 4.38 -1.01 -6.65
C ALA A 100 4.93 -0.32 -7.91
N LEU A 101 5.31 -1.10 -8.92
CA LEU A 101 5.82 -0.58 -10.19
C LEU A 101 4.76 0.26 -10.93
N TYR A 102 3.50 -0.18 -10.94
CA TYR A 102 2.39 0.59 -11.51
C TYR A 102 2.25 1.96 -10.84
N HIS A 103 2.19 2.01 -9.51
CA HIS A 103 2.05 3.26 -8.76
C HIS A 103 3.26 4.18 -8.85
N LEU A 104 4.47 3.62 -8.86
CA LEU A 104 5.70 4.39 -9.08
C LEU A 104 5.75 4.95 -10.50
N GLY A 105 5.36 4.17 -11.51
CA GLY A 105 5.25 4.62 -12.90
C GLY A 105 4.26 5.77 -13.07
N LEU A 106 3.08 5.69 -12.45
CA LEU A 106 2.11 6.79 -12.44
C LEU A 106 2.67 8.06 -11.80
N TYR A 107 3.42 7.93 -10.70
CA TYR A 107 4.08 9.06 -10.07
C TYR A 107 5.18 9.67 -10.95
N LEU A 108 5.97 8.85 -11.63
CA LEU A 108 7.00 9.33 -12.56
C LEU A 108 6.38 10.12 -13.71
N GLN A 109 5.24 9.67 -14.23
CA GLN A 109 4.49 10.36 -15.29
C GLN A 109 3.80 11.64 -14.78
N ARG A 110 3.29 11.62 -13.55
CA ARG A 110 2.60 12.77 -12.92
C ARG A 110 3.12 12.99 -11.51
N ARG A 111 4.22 13.73 -11.38
CA ARG A 111 4.87 14.05 -10.09
C ARG A 111 3.99 14.79 -9.08
N ARG A 112 2.84 15.31 -9.51
CA ARG A 112 1.82 15.91 -8.62
C ARG A 112 0.99 14.87 -7.85
N GLU A 113 0.92 13.63 -8.33
CA GLU A 113 0.17 12.53 -7.70
C GLU A 113 0.99 11.85 -6.59
N VAL A 114 1.32 12.58 -5.53
CA VAL A 114 2.11 12.08 -4.38
C VAL A 114 1.43 10.88 -3.70
N GLY A 115 0.09 10.80 -3.76
CA GLY A 115 -0.65 9.65 -3.26
C GLY A 115 -0.23 8.33 -3.92
N SER A 116 0.07 8.33 -5.22
CA SER A 116 0.56 7.14 -5.94
C SER A 116 1.96 6.74 -5.47
N LEU A 117 2.87 7.70 -5.26
CA LEU A 117 4.20 7.40 -4.70
C LEU A 117 4.08 6.68 -3.36
N LEU A 118 3.24 7.21 -2.45
CA LEU A 118 3.05 6.64 -1.11
C LEU A 118 2.47 5.22 -1.17
N PHE A 119 1.53 4.95 -2.07
CA PHE A 119 1.00 3.60 -2.29
C PHE A 119 2.07 2.64 -2.83
N GLY A 120 2.87 3.08 -3.80
CA GLY A 120 3.97 2.28 -4.33
C GLY A 120 4.99 1.94 -3.24
N LEU A 121 5.37 2.92 -2.42
CA LEU A 121 6.25 2.70 -1.26
C LEU A 121 5.62 1.77 -0.22
N LEU A 122 4.32 1.88 0.03
CA LEU A 122 3.60 0.97 0.95
C LEU A 122 3.61 -0.47 0.43
N CYS A 123 3.45 -0.67 -0.89
CA CYS A 123 3.57 -2.01 -1.49
C CYS A 123 4.98 -2.57 -1.29
N LEU A 124 6.02 -1.77 -1.48
CA LEU A 124 7.41 -2.18 -1.24
C LEU A 124 7.68 -2.49 0.24
N ILE A 125 7.13 -1.70 1.17
CA ILE A 125 7.20 -1.97 2.61
C ILE A 125 6.53 -3.30 2.94
N MET A 126 5.40 -3.62 2.32
CA MET A 126 4.71 -4.89 2.54
C MET A 126 5.47 -6.08 1.95
N ILE A 127 6.14 -5.92 0.81
CA ILE A 127 7.07 -6.95 0.28
C ILE A 127 8.22 -7.18 1.26
N LEU A 128 8.84 -6.09 1.75
CA LEU A 128 9.89 -6.18 2.77
C LEU A 128 9.39 -6.91 4.00
N ARG A 129 8.19 -6.58 4.48
CA ARG A 129 7.55 -7.23 5.63
C ARG A 129 7.42 -8.74 5.43
N ILE A 130 6.84 -9.18 4.31
CA ILE A 130 6.70 -10.60 3.98
C ILE A 130 8.07 -11.30 4.02
N ALA A 131 9.10 -10.65 3.47
CA ALA A 131 10.45 -11.20 3.42
C ALA A 131 11.10 -11.40 4.81
N VAL A 132 10.76 -10.58 5.81
CA VAL A 132 11.43 -10.56 7.12
C VAL A 132 10.59 -11.06 8.30
N THR A 133 9.28 -11.30 8.16
CA THR A 133 8.42 -11.71 9.30
C THR A 133 8.06 -13.19 9.35
N GLU A 134 7.40 -13.74 8.32
CA GLU A 134 6.63 -14.98 8.49
C GLU A 134 7.48 -16.25 8.41
N GLU A 135 8.23 -16.42 7.34
CA GLU A 135 9.13 -17.55 7.15
C GLU A 135 10.59 -17.10 7.18
N HIS A 136 10.83 -15.82 7.52
CA HIS A 136 12.14 -15.17 7.44
C HIS A 136 12.84 -15.52 6.12
N TYR A 137 12.13 -15.28 5.00
CA TYR A 137 12.61 -15.62 3.66
C TYR A 137 13.97 -15.01 3.37
N LEU A 138 14.24 -13.80 3.89
CA LEU A 138 15.53 -13.15 3.77
C LEU A 138 16.64 -14.01 4.40
N HIS A 139 16.46 -14.46 5.65
CA HIS A 139 17.39 -15.37 6.31
C HIS A 139 17.51 -16.73 5.60
N LYS A 140 16.40 -17.27 5.10
CA LYS A 140 16.35 -18.57 4.41
C LYS A 140 17.15 -18.57 3.11
N TYR A 141 17.04 -17.52 2.31
CA TYR A 141 17.71 -17.43 1.00
C TYR A 141 19.05 -16.70 1.04
N VAL A 142 19.30 -15.88 2.07
CA VAL A 142 20.56 -15.17 2.30
C VAL A 142 21.04 -15.43 3.75
N PRO A 143 21.56 -16.63 4.05
CA PRO A 143 21.94 -17.01 5.42
C PRO A 143 23.03 -16.14 6.05
N GLN A 144 23.82 -15.44 5.23
CA GLN A 144 24.86 -14.50 5.69
C GLN A 144 24.30 -13.12 6.04
N PHE A 145 23.00 -12.88 5.85
CA PHE A 145 22.40 -11.60 6.15
C PHE A 145 22.44 -11.32 7.66
N PRO A 146 22.90 -10.14 8.12
CA PRO A 146 23.02 -9.87 9.54
C PRO A 146 21.66 -9.92 10.25
N SER A 147 21.52 -10.81 11.24
CA SER A 147 20.28 -11.01 12.00
C SER A 147 19.78 -9.72 12.68
N GLY A 148 20.69 -8.89 13.18
CA GLY A 148 20.36 -7.59 13.75
C GLY A 148 19.74 -6.61 12.72
N LEU A 149 20.21 -6.65 11.47
CA LEU A 149 19.65 -5.83 10.39
C LEU A 149 18.27 -6.36 9.96
N GLU A 150 18.10 -7.68 9.90
CA GLU A 150 16.80 -8.30 9.60
C GLU A 150 15.76 -7.93 10.65
N HIS A 151 16.15 -7.99 11.92
CA HIS A 151 15.29 -7.54 13.02
C HIS A 151 14.96 -6.04 12.92
N ALA A 152 15.94 -5.20 12.60
CA ALA A 152 15.69 -3.77 12.40
C ALA A 152 14.72 -3.50 11.23
N LEU A 153 14.83 -4.28 10.14
CA LEU A 153 13.93 -4.20 8.99
C LEU A 153 12.52 -4.70 9.33
N ASP A 154 12.39 -5.77 10.12
CA ASP A 154 11.11 -6.24 10.64
C ASP A 154 10.41 -5.14 11.45
N VAL A 155 11.10 -4.60 12.47
CA VAL A 155 10.62 -3.48 13.30
C VAL A 155 10.24 -2.29 12.42
N PHE A 156 11.11 -1.85 11.52
CA PHE A 156 10.81 -0.75 10.61
C PHE A 156 9.55 -1.02 9.77
N SER A 157 9.48 -2.18 9.12
CA SER A 157 8.36 -2.56 8.25
C SER A 157 7.03 -2.66 9.00
N PHE A 158 7.07 -2.91 10.31
CA PHE A 158 5.89 -2.91 11.17
C PHE A 158 5.48 -1.50 11.56
N PHE A 159 6.40 -0.73 12.16
CA PHE A 159 6.09 0.57 12.74
C PHE A 159 5.78 1.66 11.70
N VAL A 160 6.27 1.52 10.47
CA VAL A 160 6.04 2.51 9.40
C VAL A 160 4.62 2.45 8.84
N LEU A 161 3.88 1.34 9.00
CA LEU A 161 2.57 1.13 8.36
C LEU A 161 1.54 2.18 8.79
N ALA A 162 1.33 2.39 10.09
CA ALA A 162 0.35 3.35 10.57
C ALA A 162 0.64 4.79 10.10
N PRO A 163 1.88 5.32 10.22
CA PRO A 163 2.27 6.56 9.58
C PRO A 163 1.99 6.57 8.07
N ALA A 164 2.41 5.55 7.33
CA ALA A 164 2.21 5.49 5.88
C ALA A 164 0.72 5.59 5.50
N PHE A 165 -0.16 4.85 6.18
CA PHE A 165 -1.61 4.95 5.98
C PHE A 165 -2.15 6.35 6.30
N THR A 166 -1.72 6.99 7.39
CA THR A 166 -2.17 8.37 7.70
C THR A 166 -1.72 9.38 6.65
N TRP A 167 -0.51 9.24 6.10
CA TRP A 167 -0.02 10.07 5.01
C TRP A 167 -0.85 9.87 3.75
N ILE A 168 -1.10 8.62 3.35
CA ILE A 168 -1.97 8.29 2.21
C ILE A 168 -3.35 8.93 2.38
N PHE A 169 -4.02 8.72 3.51
CA PHE A 169 -5.36 9.26 3.73
C PHE A 169 -5.39 10.78 3.74
N SER A 170 -4.32 11.43 4.22
CA SER A 170 -4.23 12.89 4.19
C SER A 170 -4.20 13.47 2.77
N TYR A 171 -3.73 12.71 1.78
CA TYR A 171 -3.74 13.11 0.37
C TYR A 171 -5.05 12.74 -0.33
N PHE A 172 -5.58 11.54 -0.08
CA PHE A 172 -6.80 11.08 -0.77
C PHE A 172 -8.09 11.71 -0.22
N PHE A 173 -8.08 12.14 1.04
CA PHE A 173 -9.24 12.67 1.78
C PHE A 173 -8.87 13.96 2.52
N GLU A 174 -8.15 14.87 1.86
CA GLU A 174 -7.63 16.13 2.42
C GLU A 174 -8.70 17.01 3.12
N ARG A 175 -9.96 16.92 2.70
CA ARG A 175 -11.07 17.74 3.24
C ARG A 175 -11.68 17.14 4.50
N GLU A 176 -11.62 15.82 4.64
CA GLU A 176 -12.18 15.08 5.77
C GLU A 176 -11.12 14.76 6.84
N PHE A 177 -9.84 14.71 6.44
CA PHE A 177 -8.71 14.37 7.28
C PHE A 177 -8.08 15.61 7.96
N HIS A 178 -7.80 15.52 9.26
CA HIS A 178 -7.15 16.59 10.01
C HIS A 178 -5.64 16.72 9.67
N HIS A 179 -5.23 17.85 9.07
CA HIS A 179 -3.89 18.04 8.50
C HIS A 179 -2.71 17.81 9.45
N ARG A 180 -2.83 18.11 10.76
CA ARG A 180 -1.73 17.90 11.74
C ARG A 180 -1.57 16.45 12.16
N PHE A 181 -2.61 15.63 12.00
CA PHE A 181 -2.66 14.29 12.57
C PHE A 181 -1.54 13.39 12.02
N LYS A 182 -1.24 13.46 10.72
CA LYS A 182 -0.16 12.69 10.10
C LYS A 182 1.23 12.97 10.69
N TYR A 183 1.51 14.22 11.05
CA TYR A 183 2.80 14.61 11.65
C TYR A 183 2.91 14.12 13.10
N VAL A 184 1.83 14.22 13.86
CA VAL A 184 1.77 13.69 15.24
C VAL A 184 1.98 12.18 15.25
N VAL A 185 1.24 11.46 14.41
CA VAL A 185 1.38 9.99 14.29
C VAL A 185 2.80 9.61 13.85
N THR A 186 3.36 10.30 12.87
CA THR A 186 4.72 10.04 12.40
C THR A 186 5.74 10.27 13.53
N GLY A 187 5.66 11.39 14.24
CA GLY A 187 6.57 11.69 15.36
C GLY A 187 6.51 10.64 16.47
N ILE A 188 5.30 10.25 16.88
CA ILE A 188 5.09 9.22 17.91
C ILE A 188 5.69 7.88 17.45
N PHE A 189 5.37 7.41 16.26
CA PHE A 189 5.81 6.09 15.79
C PHE A 189 7.31 6.03 15.49
N VAL A 190 7.93 7.13 15.06
CA VAL A 190 9.40 7.21 14.91
C VAL A 190 10.08 7.07 16.28
N VAL A 191 9.59 7.80 17.30
CA VAL A 191 10.14 7.73 18.66
C VAL A 191 9.94 6.33 19.25
N VAL A 192 8.74 5.78 19.17
CA VAL A 192 8.43 4.44 19.69
C VAL A 192 9.26 3.37 18.96
N SER A 193 9.40 3.45 17.64
CA SER A 193 10.22 2.53 16.85
C SER A 193 11.70 2.59 17.27
N ALA A 194 12.26 3.79 17.45
CA ALA A 194 13.63 3.98 17.89
C ALA A 194 13.87 3.41 19.31
N ILE A 195 12.93 3.61 20.23
CA ILE A 195 13.01 3.03 21.58
C ILE A 195 12.89 1.50 21.51
N TYR A 196 11.95 0.97 20.71
CA TYR A 196 11.72 -0.47 20.59
C TYR A 196 12.95 -1.21 20.05
N LEU A 197 13.69 -0.60 19.12
CA LEU A 197 14.91 -1.18 18.57
C LEU A 197 16.03 -1.36 19.62
N VAL A 198 16.06 -0.51 20.65
CA VAL A 198 17.04 -0.59 21.74
C VAL A 198 16.50 -1.45 22.89
N VAL A 199 15.22 -1.32 23.21
CA VAL A 199 14.57 -2.01 24.32
C VAL A 199 13.20 -2.54 23.88
N PRO A 200 13.10 -3.81 23.45
CA PRO A 200 11.85 -4.41 22.98
C PRO A 200 10.93 -4.77 24.17
N LEU A 201 10.38 -3.76 24.85
CA LEU A 201 9.50 -3.95 25.99
C LEU A 201 8.10 -4.39 25.54
N PRO A 202 7.48 -5.43 26.15
CA PRO A 202 6.10 -5.83 25.87
C PRO A 202 5.09 -4.68 25.98
N LEU A 203 5.33 -3.75 26.91
CA LEU A 203 4.50 -2.57 27.10
C LEU A 203 4.49 -1.66 25.85
N LEU A 204 5.63 -1.43 25.20
CA LEU A 204 5.73 -0.62 23.98
C LEU A 204 4.96 -1.26 22.82
N PHE A 205 5.03 -2.59 22.72
CA PHE A 205 4.27 -3.35 21.73
C PHE A 205 2.75 -3.23 21.95
N ASN A 206 2.29 -3.34 23.20
CA ASN A 206 0.88 -3.16 23.55
C ASN A 206 0.38 -1.73 23.25
N PHE A 207 1.20 -0.71 23.55
CA PHE A 207 0.90 0.67 23.16
C PHE A 207 0.78 0.79 21.65
N TYR A 208 1.73 0.23 20.89
CA TYR A 208 1.67 0.23 19.44
C TYR A 208 0.36 -0.39 18.91
N LEU A 209 -0.06 -1.54 19.45
CA LEU A 209 -1.30 -2.21 19.03
C LEU A 209 -2.52 -1.31 19.29
N LEU A 210 -2.62 -0.74 20.50
CA LEU A 210 -3.71 0.16 20.87
C LEU A 210 -3.75 1.39 19.95
N PHE A 211 -2.63 2.08 19.75
CA PHE A 211 -2.57 3.26 18.89
C PHE A 211 -2.88 2.93 17.43
N THR A 212 -2.41 1.78 16.92
CA THR A 212 -2.73 1.33 15.57
C THR A 212 -4.22 1.07 15.40
N LEU A 213 -4.88 0.46 16.38
CA LEU A 213 -6.34 0.28 16.38
C LEU A 213 -7.09 1.61 16.41
N LEU A 214 -6.67 2.56 17.25
CA LEU A 214 -7.25 3.90 17.32
C LEU A 214 -7.08 4.68 16.01
N ILE A 215 -5.91 4.57 15.38
CA ILE A 215 -5.65 5.15 14.05
C ILE A 215 -6.57 4.49 13.02
N GLY A 216 -6.66 3.15 13.01
CA GLY A 216 -7.57 2.41 12.13
C GLY A 216 -9.03 2.86 12.28
N ALA A 217 -9.51 3.06 13.51
CA ALA A 217 -10.85 3.58 13.79
C ALA A 217 -11.04 5.01 13.26
N TYR A 218 -10.05 5.89 13.44
CA TYR A 218 -10.08 7.24 12.88
C TYR A 218 -10.09 7.24 11.34
N LEU A 219 -9.29 6.38 10.71
CA LEU A 219 -9.27 6.24 9.25
C LEU A 219 -10.61 5.71 8.72
N LEU A 220 -11.24 4.76 9.41
CA LEU A 220 -12.59 4.30 9.12
C LEU A 220 -13.62 5.43 9.23
N PHE A 221 -13.53 6.26 10.28
CA PHE A 221 -14.38 7.43 10.43
C PHE A 221 -14.22 8.43 9.26
N VAL A 222 -12.99 8.71 8.83
CA VAL A 222 -12.71 9.57 7.66
C VAL A 222 -13.37 9.01 6.40
N LEU A 223 -13.27 7.69 6.18
CA LEU A 223 -13.90 7.03 5.03
C LEU A 223 -15.42 7.04 5.11
N ALA A 224 -16.00 6.72 6.27
CA ALA A 224 -17.44 6.76 6.47
C ALA A 224 -18.00 8.16 6.20
N ARG A 225 -17.32 9.21 6.67
CA ARG A 225 -17.65 10.60 6.37
C ARG A 225 -17.53 10.92 4.87
N SER A 226 -16.51 10.40 4.19
CA SER A 226 -16.30 10.57 2.75
C SER A 226 -17.41 9.91 1.91
N VAL A 227 -17.85 8.72 2.31
CA VAL A 227 -19.00 8.02 1.70
C VAL A 227 -20.29 8.79 1.92
N HIS A 228 -20.53 9.26 3.14
CA HIS A 228 -21.70 10.08 3.44
C HIS A 228 -21.74 11.39 2.61
N LYS A 229 -20.57 11.98 2.35
CA LYS A 229 -20.40 13.14 1.44
C LYS A 229 -20.36 12.77 -0.04
N ARG A 230 -20.67 11.52 -0.41
CA ARG A 230 -20.76 10.98 -1.78
C ARG A 230 -19.52 11.27 -2.64
N ARG A 231 -18.32 11.15 -2.06
CA ARG A 231 -17.08 11.30 -2.82
C ARG A 231 -16.90 10.15 -3.80
N SER A 232 -16.50 10.46 -5.02
CA SER A 232 -16.27 9.45 -6.06
C SER A 232 -15.28 8.39 -5.60
N GLY A 233 -15.69 7.12 -5.70
CA GLY A 233 -14.92 5.95 -5.30
C GLY A 233 -14.75 5.70 -3.81
N SER A 234 -15.30 6.55 -2.93
CA SER A 234 -15.13 6.40 -1.47
C SER A 234 -15.75 5.11 -0.92
N SER A 235 -16.86 4.63 -1.49
CA SER A 235 -17.52 3.39 -1.05
C SER A 235 -16.68 2.15 -1.32
N ILE A 236 -16.04 2.09 -2.49
CA ILE A 236 -15.15 0.99 -2.89
C ILE A 236 -13.87 1.02 -2.04
N PHE A 237 -13.32 2.21 -1.82
CA PHE A 237 -12.18 2.38 -0.92
C PHE A 237 -12.52 1.92 0.51
N LEU A 238 -13.70 2.27 1.03
CA LEU A 238 -14.18 1.81 2.34
C LEU A 238 -14.34 0.30 2.39
N ALA A 239 -14.95 -0.31 1.38
CA ALA A 239 -15.13 -1.77 1.32
C ALA A 239 -13.78 -2.50 1.34
N GLY A 240 -12.82 -2.08 0.52
CA GLY A 240 -11.47 -2.65 0.53
C GLY A 240 -10.76 -2.44 1.87
N PHE A 241 -10.90 -1.26 2.47
CA PHE A 241 -10.27 -0.97 3.77
C PHE A 241 -10.89 -1.77 4.91
N LEU A 242 -12.20 -2.02 4.89
CA LEU A 242 -12.88 -2.88 5.87
C LEU A 242 -12.35 -4.32 5.81
N VAL A 243 -12.16 -4.87 4.61
CA VAL A 243 -11.55 -6.20 4.44
C VAL A 243 -10.15 -6.22 5.06
N PHE A 244 -9.33 -5.21 4.76
CA PHE A 244 -7.98 -5.11 5.33
C PHE A 244 -7.97 -4.95 6.85
N VAL A 245 -8.86 -4.14 7.42
CA VAL A 245 -8.98 -4.00 8.88
C VAL A 245 -9.44 -5.31 9.51
N ALA A 246 -10.42 -6.00 8.92
CA ALA A 246 -10.90 -7.28 9.43
C ALA A 246 -9.80 -8.35 9.46
N THR A 247 -9.01 -8.48 8.38
CA THR A 247 -7.88 -9.41 8.33
C THR A 247 -6.74 -8.98 9.25
N SER A 248 -6.51 -7.68 9.44
CA SER A 248 -5.52 -7.18 10.40
C SER A 248 -5.92 -7.47 11.85
N VAL A 249 -7.20 -7.31 12.19
CA VAL A 249 -7.74 -7.68 13.50
C VAL A 249 -7.61 -9.19 13.71
N TRP A 250 -7.89 -10.00 12.69
CA TRP A 250 -7.68 -11.45 12.74
C TRP A 250 -6.24 -11.81 13.08
N ASP A 251 -5.27 -11.13 12.48
CA ASP A 251 -3.85 -11.36 12.74
C ASP A 251 -3.44 -10.90 14.14
N ILE A 252 -4.00 -9.79 14.64
CA ILE A 252 -3.77 -9.34 16.03
C ILE A 252 -4.31 -10.37 17.03
N LEU A 253 -5.50 -10.92 16.78
CA LEU A 253 -6.07 -12.00 17.60
C LEU A 253 -5.23 -13.27 17.51
N SER A 254 -4.70 -13.56 16.32
CA SER A 254 -3.81 -14.70 16.09
C SER A 254 -2.47 -14.55 16.81
N TYR A 255 -1.90 -13.35 16.77
CA TYR A 255 -0.67 -13.00 17.48
C TYR A 255 -0.83 -13.05 19.00
N SER A 256 -2.00 -12.63 19.50
CA SER A 256 -2.32 -12.63 20.93
C SER A 256 -2.65 -14.01 21.49
N ASN A 257 -2.45 -15.08 20.71
CA ASN A 257 -2.76 -16.47 21.06
C ASN A 257 -4.25 -16.75 21.40
N ILE A 258 -5.16 -15.80 21.14
CA ILE A 258 -6.61 -15.99 21.30
C ILE A 258 -7.12 -16.94 20.22
N VAL A 259 -6.60 -16.78 19.01
CA VAL A 259 -6.81 -17.66 17.87
C VAL A 259 -5.45 -18.24 17.50
N ARG A 260 -5.31 -19.54 17.23
CA ARG A 260 -4.01 -20.15 16.89
C ARG A 260 -3.95 -20.53 15.41
N THR A 261 -4.11 -19.53 14.54
CA THR A 261 -4.21 -19.71 13.07
C THR A 261 -3.10 -18.96 12.30
N ILE A 262 -3.11 -19.14 10.98
CA ILE A 262 -2.24 -18.40 10.04
C ILE A 262 -2.59 -16.91 10.00
N TYR A 263 -1.61 -16.09 9.61
CA TYR A 263 -1.81 -14.66 9.36
C TYR A 263 -2.36 -14.45 7.94
N VAL A 264 -3.30 -13.53 7.78
CA VAL A 264 -4.07 -13.28 6.55
C VAL A 264 -4.17 -11.80 6.19
N SER A 265 -3.56 -10.89 6.96
CA SER A 265 -3.61 -9.44 6.70
C SER A 265 -3.05 -9.08 5.32
N GLN A 266 -2.08 -9.84 4.83
CA GLN A 266 -1.45 -9.63 3.52
C GLN A 266 -2.46 -9.77 2.37
N ILE A 267 -3.36 -10.76 2.45
CA ILE A 267 -4.44 -10.97 1.48
C ILE A 267 -5.42 -9.81 1.52
N GLY A 268 -5.82 -9.38 2.73
CA GLY A 268 -6.70 -8.21 2.87
C GLY A 268 -6.07 -6.92 2.34
N PHE A 269 -4.75 -6.78 2.45
CA PHE A 269 -4.01 -5.65 1.89
C PHE A 269 -4.01 -5.68 0.35
N VAL A 270 -3.87 -6.85 -0.27
CA VAL A 270 -4.03 -7.02 -1.72
C VAL A 270 -5.43 -6.59 -2.16
N CYS A 271 -6.48 -7.04 -1.48
CA CYS A 271 -7.86 -6.59 -1.76
C CYS A 271 -8.00 -5.06 -1.66
N PHE A 272 -7.39 -4.46 -0.64
CA PHE A 272 -7.39 -3.01 -0.47
C PHE A 272 -6.66 -2.27 -1.61
N ILE A 273 -5.52 -2.77 -2.06
CA ILE A 273 -4.79 -2.20 -3.20
C ILE A 273 -5.63 -2.27 -4.48
N PHE A 274 -6.28 -3.39 -4.77
CA PHE A 274 -7.15 -3.50 -5.94
C PHE A 274 -8.34 -2.53 -5.87
N ALA A 275 -8.94 -2.37 -4.69
CA ALA A 275 -9.98 -1.37 -4.47
C ALA A 275 -9.47 0.05 -4.77
N GLN A 276 -8.25 0.38 -4.33
CA GLN A 276 -7.65 1.68 -4.62
C GLN A 276 -7.34 1.86 -6.11
N ALA A 277 -6.78 0.86 -6.77
CA ALA A 277 -6.40 0.93 -8.18
C ALA A 277 -7.64 1.20 -9.05
N TYR A 278 -8.76 0.56 -8.70
CA TYR A 278 -10.05 0.82 -9.33
C TYR A 278 -10.54 2.26 -9.08
N VAL A 279 -10.44 2.76 -7.85
CA VAL A 279 -10.81 4.16 -7.52
C VAL A 279 -9.96 5.16 -8.29
N LEU A 280 -8.67 4.90 -8.47
CA LEU A 280 -7.78 5.74 -9.25
C LEU A 280 -8.17 5.75 -10.73
N SER A 281 -8.48 4.59 -11.30
CA SER A 281 -8.99 4.45 -12.67
C SER A 281 -10.29 5.23 -12.88
N MET A 282 -11.24 5.16 -11.94
CA MET A 282 -12.47 5.97 -12.01
C MET A 282 -12.20 7.47 -11.97
N ARG A 283 -11.29 7.93 -11.11
CA ARG A 283 -10.90 9.35 -11.02
C ARG A 283 -10.24 9.82 -12.33
N PHE A 284 -9.41 8.97 -12.92
CA PHE A 284 -8.78 9.26 -14.22
C PHE A 284 -9.83 9.40 -15.33
N ASN A 285 -10.78 8.46 -15.43
CA ASN A 285 -11.85 8.53 -16.43
C ASN A 285 -12.73 9.78 -16.23
N ALA A 286 -13.04 10.14 -14.99
CA ALA A 286 -13.80 11.37 -14.70
C ALA A 286 -13.03 12.64 -15.09
N ALA A 287 -11.71 12.68 -14.84
CA ALA A 287 -10.86 13.80 -15.25
C ALA A 287 -10.74 13.89 -16.77
N LEU A 288 -10.65 12.76 -17.46
CA LEU A 288 -10.61 12.70 -18.93
C LEU A 288 -11.91 13.23 -19.54
N ALA A 289 -13.07 12.74 -19.07
CA ALA A 289 -14.37 13.22 -19.51
C ALA A 289 -14.54 14.73 -19.28
N THR A 290 -14.06 15.24 -18.14
CA THR A 290 -14.06 16.69 -17.86
C THR A 290 -13.18 17.45 -18.85
N SER A 291 -11.99 16.92 -19.18
CA SER A 291 -11.09 17.53 -20.16
C SER A 291 -11.70 17.56 -21.56
N GLU A 292 -12.34 16.47 -22.00
CA GLU A 292 -13.04 16.40 -23.28
C GLU A 292 -14.19 17.40 -23.35
N GLN A 293 -14.98 17.52 -22.27
CA GLN A 293 -16.04 18.50 -22.17
C GLN A 293 -15.52 19.95 -22.24
N LEU A 294 -14.41 20.26 -21.55
CA LEU A 294 -13.80 21.58 -21.62
C LEU A 294 -13.29 21.90 -23.02
N THR A 295 -12.65 20.95 -23.70
CA THR A 295 -12.19 21.12 -25.08
C THR A 295 -13.36 21.39 -26.02
N SER A 296 -14.44 20.62 -25.94
CA SER A 296 -15.64 20.82 -26.76
C SER A 296 -16.32 22.18 -26.50
N ASN A 297 -16.40 22.60 -25.24
CA ASN A 297 -16.91 23.92 -24.88
C ASN A 297 -16.03 25.05 -25.43
N LEU A 298 -14.70 24.89 -25.35
CA LEU A 298 -13.76 25.86 -25.91
C LEU A 298 -13.89 25.97 -27.42
N GLU A 299 -14.01 24.85 -28.14
CA GLU A 299 -14.25 24.85 -29.58
C GLU A 299 -15.54 25.60 -29.93
N THR A 300 -16.62 25.37 -29.18
CA THR A 300 -17.90 26.07 -29.38
C THR A 300 -17.76 27.57 -29.14
N VAL A 301 -17.11 27.97 -28.05
CA VAL A 301 -16.88 29.40 -27.75
C VAL A 301 -15.99 30.06 -28.80
N VAL A 302 -14.96 29.36 -29.29
CA VAL A 302 -14.08 29.86 -30.35
C VAL A 302 -14.83 30.04 -31.65
N THR A 303 -15.68 29.09 -32.06
CA THR A 303 -16.48 29.22 -33.30
C THR A 303 -17.47 30.37 -33.21
N GLU A 304 -18.19 30.51 -32.09
CA GLU A 304 -19.10 31.63 -31.86
C GLU A 304 -18.39 32.98 -31.89
N ARG A 305 -17.24 33.11 -31.22
CA ARG A 305 -16.44 34.34 -31.21
C ARG A 305 -15.89 34.68 -32.58
N THR A 306 -15.44 33.67 -33.33
CA THR A 306 -14.92 33.86 -34.69
C THR A 306 -16.02 34.34 -35.62
N ALA A 307 -17.21 33.73 -35.57
CA ALA A 307 -18.37 34.15 -36.35
C ALA A 307 -18.81 35.59 -36.00
N ALA A 308 -18.88 35.94 -34.72
CA ALA A 308 -19.22 37.30 -34.28
C ALA A 308 -18.17 38.35 -34.74
N LEU A 309 -16.89 37.98 -34.71
CA LEU A 309 -15.80 38.83 -35.18
C LEU A 309 -15.87 39.05 -36.69
N GLU A 310 -16.13 37.99 -37.47
CA GLU A 310 -16.34 38.07 -38.93
C GLU A 310 -17.55 38.95 -39.27
N GLU A 311 -18.66 38.81 -38.54
CA GLU A 311 -19.83 39.67 -38.72
C GLU A 311 -19.51 41.14 -38.42
N SER A 312 -18.81 41.42 -37.32
CA SER A 312 -18.37 42.77 -36.96
C SER A 312 -17.42 43.36 -38.02
N ASN A 313 -16.45 42.57 -38.48
CA ASN A 313 -15.53 42.98 -39.54
C ASN A 313 -16.27 43.25 -40.85
N ARG A 314 -17.26 42.44 -41.20
CA ARG A 314 -18.10 42.65 -42.39
C ARG A 314 -18.93 43.92 -42.28
N LYS A 315 -19.52 44.21 -41.10
CA LYS A 315 -20.24 45.46 -40.83
C LYS A 315 -19.31 46.68 -40.92
N LEU A 316 -18.11 46.60 -40.35
CA LEU A 316 -17.10 47.66 -40.43
C LEU A 316 -16.63 47.89 -41.88
N ALA A 317 -16.39 46.82 -42.65
CA ALA A 317 -16.04 46.92 -44.06
C ALA A 317 -17.15 47.58 -44.88
N ALA A 318 -18.43 47.21 -44.63
CA ALA A 318 -19.57 47.84 -45.28
C ALA A 318 -19.66 49.34 -44.95
N LEU A 319 -19.58 49.71 -43.66
CA LEU A 319 -19.58 51.11 -43.20
C LEU A 319 -18.40 51.91 -43.77
N ASN A 320 -17.24 51.28 -43.98
CA ASN A 320 -16.07 51.93 -44.58
C ASN A 320 -16.20 52.09 -46.11
N ILE A 321 -17.13 51.39 -46.76
CA ILE A 321 -17.38 51.48 -48.20
C ILE A 321 -18.56 52.42 -48.51
N THR A 322 -19.53 52.55 -47.61
CA THR A 322 -20.75 53.37 -47.82
C THR A 322 -20.68 54.72 -47.11
N ASP A 323 -21.18 55.78 -47.75
CA ASP A 323 -21.39 57.10 -47.16
C ASP A 323 -22.57 57.07 -46.18
N ALA A 324 -22.33 57.54 -44.95
CA ALA A 324 -23.27 57.39 -43.84
C ALA A 324 -24.56 58.22 -43.98
N LEU A 325 -24.56 59.27 -44.81
CA LEU A 325 -25.72 60.15 -44.97
C LEU A 325 -26.60 59.73 -46.15
N THR A 326 -26.01 59.12 -47.18
CA THR A 326 -26.68 58.87 -48.46
C THR A 326 -26.86 57.37 -48.78
N GLY A 327 -26.12 56.48 -48.12
CA GLY A 327 -26.15 55.03 -48.37
C GLY A 327 -25.48 54.61 -49.69
N ILE A 328 -24.84 55.54 -50.39
CA ILE A 328 -24.13 55.32 -51.67
C ILE A 328 -22.66 55.00 -51.37
N ALA A 329 -21.92 54.39 -52.30
CA ALA A 329 -20.48 54.17 -52.14
C ALA A 329 -19.72 55.49 -51.84
N ASN A 330 -18.85 55.48 -50.84
CA ASN A 330 -18.08 56.64 -50.45
C ASN A 330 -16.97 56.94 -51.47
N ARG A 331 -16.45 58.18 -51.42
CA ARG A 331 -15.43 58.66 -52.36
C ARG A 331 -14.18 57.78 -52.41
N ARG A 332 -13.77 57.22 -51.27
CA ARG A 332 -12.59 56.35 -51.17
C ARG A 332 -12.77 55.03 -51.92
N HIS A 333 -13.95 54.43 -51.85
CA HIS A 333 -14.30 53.24 -52.61
C HIS A 333 -14.44 53.53 -54.11
N PHE A 334 -15.00 54.69 -54.46
CA PHE A 334 -15.13 55.13 -55.84
C PHE A 334 -13.77 55.33 -56.52
N ASP A 335 -12.82 55.98 -55.82
CA ASP A 335 -11.45 56.21 -56.31
C ASP A 335 -10.67 54.89 -56.48
N GLU A 336 -10.84 53.91 -55.59
CA GLU A 336 -10.25 52.56 -55.71
C GLU A 336 -10.77 51.78 -56.92
N MET A 337 -12.08 51.82 -57.17
CA MET A 337 -12.69 51.14 -58.32
C MET A 337 -12.27 51.77 -59.65
N LEU A 338 -12.14 53.10 -59.70
CA LEU A 338 -11.58 53.83 -60.84
C LEU A 338 -10.15 53.41 -61.15
N LEU A 339 -9.28 53.33 -60.12
CA LEU A 339 -7.90 52.87 -60.28
C LEU A 339 -7.80 51.40 -60.74
N ARG A 340 -8.66 50.51 -60.21
CA ARG A 340 -8.74 49.12 -60.68
C ARG A 340 -9.21 49.00 -62.12
N GLY A 341 -10.26 49.73 -62.51
CA GLY A 341 -10.78 49.72 -63.88
C GLY A 341 -9.75 50.19 -64.91
N VAL A 342 -8.94 51.19 -64.55
CA VAL A 342 -7.83 51.69 -65.40
C VAL A 342 -6.69 50.66 -65.51
N ALA A 343 -6.45 49.82 -64.49
CA ALA A 343 -5.44 48.77 -64.52
C ALA A 343 -5.86 47.51 -65.30
N THR A 344 -7.16 47.17 -65.31
CA THR A 344 -7.71 46.02 -66.07
C THR A 344 -8.10 46.36 -67.51
N GLY A 345 -8.10 47.64 -67.89
CA GLY A 345 -8.46 48.13 -69.23
C GLY A 345 -7.29 48.25 -70.22
N ARG A 346 -6.24 47.42 -70.09
CA ARG A 346 -5.13 47.30 -71.06
C ARG A 346 -5.05 45.91 -71.66
#